data_AF-A0A3B0PPI5-F1
#
_entry.id   AF-A0A3B0PPI5-F1
#
_cell.length_a   1.000
_cell.length_b   1.000
_cell.length_c   1.000
_cell.angle_alpha   90.00
_cell.angle_beta   90.00
_cell.angle_gamma   90.00
#
_symmetry.space_group_name_H-M   'P 1'
#
loop_
_entity.id
_entity.type
_entity.pdbx_description
1 polymer ?
#
loop_
_entity_poly.entity_id
_entity_poly.type
_entity_poly.pdbx_seq_one_letter_code
_entity_poly.pdbx_strand_id
1 'polypeptide(L)'
;MNPIQTSHPSGSNASLILMRKDEETKPCITDKLRKCALAIGSLVFLTLVATFTAFIILGLTHFSIVLGLIISLALSGVMLASLYRLYRPCREKLPIPPGFLSVIKQEFPQEIYDLTIQERLTLQELRIVLTGLSSGTFTFPSPESQKKLERFGVERLQKACEGIQLPYLENLLLKRCPFYFIKTFIQIGPREFPEAENMDPEVYWLSRTGLTHCLDTAFHHYIWMFSKVVSKFEYETLLSHARNNTWDEASAMLEEVRTRLIDRTQNENVEHFHIDRVWLFSCFSHFSLEWLLYFCKHGVSWDQLQLIEQLECRDVILLSIFNGANGGANLIELILSIYPHIQEDHNEFDASIALLTWEEWIDHYEKHKEDSDWRFYDRTISFLNERRGESLIRKELPHIPIYSINRTTGMRILK
;
A
#
# COMPACT_ATOMS: atom_id res chain seq x y z
N MET A 1 19.82 52.82 -32.31
CA MET A 1 19.74 52.73 -33.77
C MET A 1 19.19 51.36 -34.14
N ASN A 2 17.89 51.32 -34.42
CA ASN A 2 17.21 50.33 -35.27
C ASN A 2 17.19 50.90 -36.71
N PRO A 3 16.58 50.29 -37.74
CA PRO A 3 16.18 48.89 -37.98
C PRO A 3 16.42 48.44 -39.46
N ILE A 4 16.22 47.14 -39.77
CA ILE A 4 15.56 46.64 -40.99
C ILE A 4 14.87 45.31 -40.55
N GLN A 5 13.57 45.26 -40.18
CA GLN A 5 12.34 45.15 -41.01
C GLN A 5 12.46 44.07 -42.11
N THR A 6 11.68 42.98 -42.11
CA THR A 6 10.25 42.83 -42.46
C THR A 6 9.91 41.33 -42.29
N SER A 7 8.70 40.80 -42.08
CA SER A 7 7.31 41.26 -42.24
C SER A 7 6.39 40.21 -41.60
N HIS A 8 5.34 40.64 -40.90
CA HIS A 8 4.10 39.86 -40.74
C HIS A 8 3.25 39.97 -42.02
N PRO A 9 2.33 39.03 -42.24
CA PRO A 9 0.93 39.45 -42.15
C PRO A 9 0.06 38.53 -41.30
N SER A 10 -0.75 39.20 -40.48
CA SER A 10 -2.04 38.83 -39.93
C SER A 10 -2.93 38.04 -40.92
N GLY A 11 -3.62 37.01 -40.43
CA GLY A 11 -4.73 36.40 -41.14
C GLY A 11 -5.30 35.12 -40.53
N SER A 12 -6.39 35.28 -39.78
CA SER A 12 -7.48 34.32 -39.61
C SER A 12 -7.39 33.23 -38.53
N ASN A 13 -8.02 33.53 -37.41
CA ASN A 13 -8.76 32.58 -36.55
C ASN A 13 -9.66 31.67 -37.40
N ALA A 14 -9.26 30.41 -37.64
CA ALA A 14 -10.18 29.39 -38.19
C ALA A 14 -9.74 27.92 -38.03
N SER A 15 -8.67 27.59 -37.29
CA SER A 15 -8.11 26.22 -37.29
C SER A 15 -7.93 25.56 -35.92
N LEU A 16 -8.41 26.18 -34.83
CA LEU A 16 -8.37 25.62 -33.48
C LEU A 16 -9.66 24.86 -33.07
N ILE A 17 -10.56 24.60 -34.02
CA ILE A 17 -11.77 23.80 -33.83
C ILE A 17 -11.78 22.68 -34.88
N LEU A 18 -10.83 21.74 -34.83
CA LEU A 18 -10.93 20.43 -35.53
C LEU A 18 -9.82 19.44 -35.16
N MET A 19 -9.33 19.45 -33.92
CA MET A 19 -8.59 18.31 -33.35
C MET A 19 -9.19 17.93 -32.01
N ARG A 20 -10.46 17.52 -32.09
CA ARG A 20 -11.15 16.74 -31.06
C ARG A 20 -11.88 15.60 -31.76
N LYS A 21 -11.10 14.65 -32.27
CA LYS A 21 -11.56 13.30 -32.56
C LYS A 21 -10.34 12.41 -32.73
N ASP A 22 -10.45 11.22 -32.17
CA ASP A 22 -9.52 10.10 -32.25
C ASP A 22 -8.48 10.04 -31.13
N GLU A 23 -8.94 10.06 -29.88
CA GLU A 23 -8.36 9.16 -28.88
C GLU A 23 -8.99 7.78 -29.08
N GLU A 24 -8.21 6.90 -29.72
CA GLU A 24 -8.49 5.48 -29.83
C GLU A 24 -8.60 4.86 -28.43
N THR A 25 -9.82 4.53 -28.03
CA THR A 25 -10.10 3.65 -26.92
C THR A 25 -9.45 2.30 -27.20
N LYS A 26 -8.38 1.99 -26.46
CA LYS A 26 -7.77 0.65 -26.45
C LYS A 26 -8.87 -0.41 -26.26
N PRO A 27 -9.05 -1.35 -27.21
CA PRO A 27 -10.14 -2.30 -27.14
C PRO A 27 -9.92 -3.22 -25.94
N CYS A 28 -10.79 -3.07 -24.93
CA CYS A 28 -10.79 -3.87 -23.72
C CYS A 28 -10.81 -5.36 -24.10
N ILE A 29 -9.93 -6.16 -23.49
CA ILE A 29 -9.84 -7.62 -23.74
C ILE A 29 -11.20 -8.30 -23.54
N THR A 30 -12.04 -7.71 -22.68
CA THR A 30 -13.43 -8.13 -22.44
C THR A 30 -14.34 -8.01 -23.66
N ASP A 31 -14.12 -7.04 -24.57
CA ASP A 31 -14.90 -6.89 -25.79
C ASP A 31 -14.54 -7.93 -26.86
N LYS A 32 -13.27 -8.34 -26.93
CA LYS A 32 -12.84 -9.47 -27.78
C LYS A 32 -13.40 -10.79 -27.25
N LEU A 33 -13.31 -11.01 -25.93
CA LEU A 33 -13.91 -12.17 -25.27
C LEU A 33 -15.43 -12.23 -25.45
N ARG A 34 -16.12 -11.08 -25.36
CA ARG A 34 -17.57 -10.95 -25.62
C ARG A 34 -17.94 -11.34 -27.05
N LYS A 35 -17.19 -10.88 -28.04
CA LYS A 35 -17.41 -11.25 -29.46
C LYS A 35 -17.17 -12.75 -29.70
N CYS A 36 -16.11 -13.31 -29.10
CA CYS A 36 -15.85 -14.75 -29.18
C CYS A 36 -16.94 -15.58 -28.49
N ALA A 37 -17.40 -15.18 -27.31
CA ALA A 37 -18.48 -15.87 -26.58
C ALA A 37 -19.81 -15.82 -27.35
N LEU A 38 -20.15 -14.69 -27.97
CA LEU A 38 -21.32 -14.57 -28.83
C LEU A 38 -21.20 -15.43 -30.09
N ALA A 39 -20.03 -15.47 -30.72
CA ALA A 39 -19.78 -16.33 -31.88
C ALA A 39 -19.91 -17.82 -31.54
N ILE A 40 -19.29 -18.26 -30.44
CA ILE A 40 -19.38 -19.65 -29.96
C ILE A 40 -20.82 -20.00 -29.58
N GLY A 41 -21.51 -19.11 -28.86
CA GLY A 41 -22.93 -19.29 -28.52
C GLY A 41 -23.81 -19.42 -29.76
N SER A 42 -23.58 -18.61 -30.79
CA SER A 42 -24.31 -18.69 -32.05
C SER A 42 -24.06 -20.00 -32.82
N LEU A 43 -22.82 -20.51 -32.82
CA LEU A 43 -22.45 -21.76 -33.48
C LEU A 43 -23.10 -22.98 -32.79
N VAL A 44 -23.08 -22.99 -31.45
CA VAL A 44 -23.72 -24.03 -30.63
C VAL A 44 -25.24 -24.01 -30.84
N PHE A 45 -25.85 -22.83 -30.89
CA PHE A 45 -27.27 -22.69 -31.19
C PHE A 45 -27.63 -23.23 -32.58
N LEU A 46 -26.82 -22.91 -33.60
CA LEU A 46 -27.06 -23.36 -34.98
C LEU A 46 -26.95 -24.89 -35.11
N THR A 47 -25.97 -25.50 -34.45
CA THR A 47 -25.79 -26.97 -34.41
C THR A 47 -26.93 -27.65 -33.67
N LEU A 48 -27.39 -27.08 -32.55
CA LEU A 48 -28.55 -27.58 -31.82
C LEU A 48 -29.84 -27.51 -32.66
N VAL A 49 -30.08 -26.41 -33.38
CA VAL A 49 -31.24 -26.29 -34.28
C VAL A 49 -31.16 -27.29 -35.44
N ALA A 50 -29.98 -27.49 -36.03
CA ALA A 50 -29.78 -28.47 -37.11
C ALA A 50 -30.02 -29.92 -36.63
N THR A 51 -29.48 -30.30 -35.47
CA THR A 51 -29.72 -31.63 -34.87
C THR A 51 -31.18 -31.84 -34.54
N PHE A 52 -31.85 -30.85 -33.95
CA PHE A 52 -33.29 -30.91 -33.64
C PHE A 52 -34.15 -31.08 -34.89
N THR A 53 -33.82 -30.36 -35.97
CA THR A 53 -34.49 -30.48 -37.26
C THR A 53 -34.31 -31.87 -37.87
N ALA A 54 -33.10 -32.45 -37.79
CA ALA A 54 -32.84 -33.81 -38.25
C ALA A 54 -33.62 -34.88 -37.47
N PHE A 55 -33.75 -34.73 -36.15
CA PHE A 55 -34.54 -35.65 -35.32
C PHE A 55 -36.05 -35.56 -35.57
N ILE A 56 -36.58 -34.38 -35.91
CA ILE A 56 -37.99 -34.21 -36.35
C ILE A 56 -38.23 -34.93 -37.67
N ILE A 57 -37.32 -34.81 -38.64
CA ILE A 57 -37.44 -35.46 -39.96
C ILE A 57 -37.40 -37.00 -39.81
N LEU A 58 -36.65 -37.53 -38.84
CA LEU A 58 -36.52 -38.96 -38.56
C LEU A 58 -37.67 -39.57 -37.73
N GLY A 59 -38.71 -38.79 -37.38
CA GLY A 59 -39.91 -39.30 -36.72
C GLY A 59 -39.74 -39.69 -35.23
N LEU A 60 -38.60 -39.36 -34.61
CA LEU A 60 -38.29 -39.63 -33.21
C LEU A 60 -38.77 -38.49 -32.29
N THR A 61 -40.07 -38.19 -32.36
CA THR A 61 -40.70 -37.01 -31.74
C THR A 61 -40.58 -37.02 -30.21
N HIS A 62 -40.69 -38.18 -29.56
CA HIS A 62 -40.59 -38.30 -28.11
C HIS A 62 -39.18 -38.00 -27.55
N PHE A 63 -38.13 -38.49 -28.23
CA PHE A 63 -36.74 -38.20 -27.83
C PHE A 63 -36.37 -36.74 -28.08
N SER A 64 -36.87 -36.16 -29.18
CA SER A 64 -36.64 -34.76 -29.55
C SER A 64 -37.20 -33.80 -28.51
N ILE A 65 -38.41 -34.07 -27.99
CA ILE A 65 -39.06 -33.23 -26.98
C ILE A 65 -38.27 -33.25 -25.67
N VAL A 66 -37.87 -34.44 -25.20
CA VAL A 66 -37.11 -34.58 -23.95
C VAL A 66 -35.73 -33.91 -24.06
N LEU A 67 -35.02 -34.13 -25.17
CA LEU A 67 -33.71 -33.53 -25.41
C LEU A 67 -33.81 -32.00 -25.53
N GLY A 68 -34.79 -31.49 -26.26
CA GLY A 68 -35.05 -30.06 -26.40
C GLY A 68 -35.39 -29.39 -25.07
N LEU A 69 -36.12 -30.07 -24.18
CA LEU A 69 -36.47 -29.55 -22.86
C LEU A 69 -35.24 -29.49 -21.94
N ILE A 70 -34.38 -30.52 -21.96
CA ILE A 70 -33.11 -30.54 -21.21
C ILE A 70 -32.18 -29.41 -21.68
N ILE A 71 -32.02 -29.23 -22.99
CA ILE A 71 -31.19 -28.17 -23.56
C ILE A 71 -31.74 -26.78 -23.21
N SER A 72 -33.06 -26.60 -23.31
CA SER A 72 -33.73 -25.34 -22.93
C SER A 72 -33.53 -25.02 -21.45
N LEU A 73 -33.64 -26.03 -20.56
CA LEU A 73 -33.39 -25.85 -19.13
C LEU A 73 -31.92 -25.49 -18.85
N ALA A 74 -30.98 -26.15 -19.53
CA ALA A 74 -29.55 -25.87 -19.39
C ALA A 74 -29.19 -24.46 -19.88
N LEU A 75 -29.70 -24.06 -21.06
CA LEU A 75 -29.51 -22.70 -21.60
C LEU A 75 -30.15 -21.64 -20.72
N SER A 76 -31.35 -21.89 -20.20
CA SER A 76 -32.02 -21.02 -19.25
C SER A 76 -31.20 -20.87 -17.96
N GLY A 77 -30.65 -21.97 -17.43
CA GLY A 77 -29.77 -21.95 -16.26
C GLY A 77 -28.47 -21.17 -16.51
N VAL A 78 -27.84 -21.32 -17.68
CA VAL A 78 -26.64 -20.56 -18.07
C VAL A 78 -26.96 -19.07 -18.28
N MET A 79 -28.10 -18.75 -18.89
CA MET A 79 -28.59 -17.37 -19.02
C MET A 79 -28.90 -16.75 -17.65
N LEU A 80 -29.53 -17.48 -16.74
CA LEU A 80 -29.81 -17.01 -15.39
C LEU A 80 -28.53 -16.82 -14.58
N ALA A 81 -27.56 -17.73 -14.70
CA ALA A 81 -26.27 -17.63 -14.03
C ALA A 81 -25.39 -16.51 -14.60
N SER A 82 -25.42 -16.29 -15.92
CA SER A 82 -24.71 -15.18 -16.56
C SER A 82 -25.38 -13.84 -16.25
N LEU A 83 -26.71 -13.77 -16.28
CA LEU A 83 -27.46 -12.62 -15.78
C LEU A 83 -27.19 -12.37 -14.30
N TYR A 84 -27.14 -13.39 -13.45
CA TYR A 84 -26.80 -13.23 -12.03
C TYR A 84 -25.36 -12.74 -11.82
N ARG A 85 -24.40 -13.16 -12.65
CA ARG A 85 -23.03 -12.63 -12.64
C ARG A 85 -22.96 -11.20 -13.18
N LEU A 86 -23.77 -10.86 -14.18
CA LEU A 86 -23.84 -9.53 -14.82
C LEU A 86 -24.59 -8.51 -13.96
N TYR A 87 -25.65 -8.96 -13.29
CA TYR A 87 -26.50 -8.21 -12.35
C TYR A 87 -26.08 -8.39 -10.91
N ARG A 88 -24.94 -9.06 -10.62
CA ARG A 88 -24.29 -8.87 -9.32
C ARG A 88 -24.09 -7.37 -9.26
N PRO A 89 -24.80 -6.64 -8.38
CA PRO A 89 -24.61 -5.21 -8.32
C PRO A 89 -23.12 -5.06 -8.04
N CYS A 90 -22.40 -4.45 -8.97
CA CYS A 90 -21.13 -3.84 -8.65
C CYS A 90 -21.53 -2.83 -7.58
N ARG A 91 -21.49 -3.26 -6.33
CA ARG A 91 -21.71 -2.44 -5.17
C ARG A 91 -20.58 -1.45 -5.29
N GLU A 92 -20.86 -0.29 -5.88
CA GLU A 92 -19.82 0.64 -6.27
C GLU A 92 -18.97 0.87 -5.03
N LYS A 93 -17.70 0.47 -5.11
CA LYS A 93 -16.83 0.49 -3.94
C LYS A 93 -16.78 1.92 -3.43
N LEU A 94 -16.89 2.09 -2.12
CA LEU A 94 -16.67 3.40 -1.53
C LEU A 94 -15.23 3.82 -1.85
N PRO A 95 -14.98 5.09 -2.22
CA PRO A 95 -13.63 5.54 -2.53
C PRO A 95 -12.66 5.34 -1.36
N ILE A 96 -13.15 5.39 -0.13
CA ILE A 96 -12.40 5.05 1.09
C ILE A 96 -12.89 3.70 1.60
N PRO A 97 -11.99 2.74 1.89
CA PRO A 97 -12.38 1.39 2.30
C PRO A 97 -12.97 1.37 3.72
N PRO A 98 -13.81 0.36 4.05
CA PRO A 98 -14.48 0.25 5.35
C PRO A 98 -13.55 0.26 6.57
N GLY A 99 -12.36 -0.34 6.47
CA GLY A 99 -11.36 -0.32 7.55
C GLY A 99 -10.98 1.11 7.93
N PHE A 100 -10.59 1.93 6.96
CA PHE A 100 -10.24 3.33 7.21
C PHE A 100 -11.46 4.21 7.53
N LEU A 101 -12.64 3.91 7.01
CA LEU A 101 -13.89 4.58 7.44
C LEU A 101 -14.16 4.37 8.94
N SER A 102 -13.81 3.20 9.48
CA SER A 102 -13.95 2.92 10.91
C SER A 102 -12.98 3.78 11.73
N VAL A 103 -11.76 4.00 11.24
CA VAL A 103 -10.81 4.95 11.83
C VAL A 103 -11.37 6.38 11.79
N ILE A 104 -11.93 6.81 10.65
CA ILE A 104 -12.51 8.15 10.52
C ILE A 104 -13.63 8.35 11.55
N LYS A 105 -14.49 7.35 11.72
CA LYS A 105 -15.60 7.38 12.70
C LYS A 105 -15.11 7.51 14.15
N GLN A 106 -13.94 6.96 14.47
CA GLN A 106 -13.38 6.97 15.82
C GLN A 106 -12.67 8.29 16.13
N GLU A 107 -11.99 8.88 15.15
CA GLU A 107 -11.05 9.99 15.35
C GLU A 107 -11.65 11.36 15.00
N PHE A 108 -12.70 11.41 14.18
CA PHE A 108 -13.34 12.66 13.75
C PHE A 108 -14.81 12.74 14.21
N PRO A 109 -15.37 13.96 14.34
CA PRO A 109 -16.81 14.16 14.50
C PRO A 109 -17.66 13.37 13.51
N GLN A 110 -18.84 12.94 13.96
CA GLN A 110 -19.76 12.10 13.18
C GLN A 110 -20.14 12.74 11.83
N GLU A 111 -20.21 14.06 11.76
CA GLU A 111 -20.53 14.80 10.54
C GLU A 111 -19.47 14.62 9.43
N ILE A 112 -18.20 14.46 9.79
CA ILE A 112 -17.12 14.21 8.82
C ILE A 112 -17.24 12.78 8.27
N TYR A 113 -17.55 11.82 9.14
CA TYR A 113 -17.83 10.45 8.72
C TYR A 113 -19.07 10.37 7.81
N ASP A 114 -20.17 11.03 8.20
CA ASP A 114 -21.41 11.09 7.43
C ASP A 114 -21.16 11.71 6.05
N LEU A 115 -20.44 12.83 5.98
CA LEU A 115 -20.06 13.47 4.72
C LEU A 115 -19.27 12.51 3.83
N THR A 116 -18.28 11.82 4.41
CA THR A 116 -17.41 10.90 3.68
C THR A 116 -18.21 9.78 3.02
N ILE A 117 -19.23 9.25 3.69
CA ILE A 117 -20.07 8.17 3.18
C ILE A 117 -21.15 8.69 2.22
N GLN A 118 -21.90 9.72 2.62
CA GLN A 118 -23.06 10.22 1.87
C GLN A 118 -22.63 10.84 0.54
N GLU A 119 -21.57 11.65 0.57
CA GLU A 119 -21.04 12.33 -0.61
C GLU A 119 -19.91 11.56 -1.31
N ARG A 120 -19.55 10.38 -0.78
CA ARG A 120 -18.50 9.50 -1.33
C ARG A 120 -17.21 10.27 -1.60
N LEU A 121 -16.65 10.83 -0.54
CA LEU A 121 -15.41 11.58 -0.63
C LEU A 121 -14.24 10.64 -0.97
N THR A 122 -13.37 11.09 -1.88
CA THR A 122 -12.03 10.51 -2.03
C THR A 122 -11.11 10.97 -0.90
N LEU A 123 -9.95 10.32 -0.75
CA LEU A 123 -8.95 10.73 0.23
C LEU A 123 -8.48 12.19 0.03
N GLN A 124 -8.31 12.59 -1.23
CA GLN A 124 -7.91 13.97 -1.60
C GLN A 124 -8.99 14.99 -1.23
N GLU A 125 -10.26 14.66 -1.49
CA GLU A 125 -11.38 15.53 -1.10
C GLU A 125 -11.48 15.67 0.42
N LEU A 126 -11.33 14.56 1.15
CA LEU A 126 -11.32 14.58 2.62
C LEU A 126 -10.18 15.47 3.16
N ARG A 127 -8.97 15.36 2.60
CA ARG A 127 -7.82 16.20 2.96
C ARG A 127 -8.13 17.69 2.82
N ILE A 128 -8.80 18.07 1.74
CA ILE A 128 -9.20 19.46 1.47
C ILE A 128 -10.28 19.91 2.45
N VAL A 129 -11.29 19.08 2.73
CA VAL A 129 -12.33 19.41 3.70
C VAL A 129 -11.73 19.67 5.08
N LEU A 130 -10.84 18.78 5.55
CA LEU A 130 -10.20 18.94 6.86
C LEU A 130 -9.32 20.19 6.93
N THR A 131 -8.56 20.48 5.87
CA THR A 131 -7.72 21.69 5.79
C THR A 131 -8.57 22.96 5.67
N GLY A 132 -9.70 22.89 4.98
CA GLY A 132 -10.63 24.01 4.84
C GLY A 132 -11.38 24.31 6.14
N LEU A 133 -11.69 23.29 6.94
CA LEU A 133 -12.27 23.46 8.27
C LEU A 133 -11.30 24.13 9.25
N SER A 134 -9.99 23.84 9.15
CA SER A 134 -8.99 24.48 10.01
C SER A 134 -8.58 25.88 9.55
N SER A 135 -8.54 26.13 8.24
CA SER A 135 -8.10 27.41 7.67
C SER A 135 -9.24 28.39 7.34
N GLY A 136 -10.49 27.93 7.33
CA GLY A 136 -11.67 28.69 6.89
C GLY A 136 -11.80 28.84 5.37
N THR A 137 -10.88 28.29 4.57
CA THR A 137 -10.88 28.40 3.10
C THR A 137 -10.87 27.04 2.43
N PHE A 138 -11.86 26.77 1.58
CA PHE A 138 -11.96 25.52 0.84
C PHE A 138 -11.48 25.69 -0.60
N THR A 139 -10.36 25.05 -0.96
CA THR A 139 -9.81 25.04 -2.33
C THR A 139 -9.92 23.64 -2.93
N PHE A 140 -11.02 23.38 -3.63
CA PHE A 140 -11.27 22.09 -4.27
C PHE A 140 -10.62 21.98 -5.67
N PRO A 141 -10.18 20.78 -6.08
CA PRO A 141 -9.59 20.55 -7.39
C PRO A 141 -10.62 20.59 -8.52
N SER A 142 -11.90 20.36 -8.19
CA SER A 142 -12.98 20.35 -9.18
C SER A 142 -14.25 21.03 -8.65
N PRO A 143 -15.06 21.65 -9.54
CA PRO A 143 -16.38 22.16 -9.17
C PRO A 143 -17.33 21.08 -8.65
N GLU A 144 -17.13 19.82 -9.04
CA GLU A 144 -17.94 18.70 -8.57
C GLU A 144 -17.66 18.38 -7.10
N SER A 145 -16.39 18.39 -6.70
CA SER A 145 -15.98 18.21 -5.29
C SER A 145 -16.53 19.34 -4.41
N GLN A 146 -16.59 20.57 -4.92
CA GLN A 146 -17.23 21.68 -4.21
C GLN A 146 -18.74 21.46 -4.04
N LYS A 147 -19.43 21.00 -5.09
CA LYS A 147 -20.87 20.69 -5.01
C LYS A 147 -21.19 19.62 -3.98
N LYS A 148 -20.31 18.63 -3.78
CA LYS A 148 -20.47 17.63 -2.71
C LYS A 148 -20.56 18.29 -1.33
N LEU A 149 -19.64 19.21 -1.03
CA LEU A 149 -19.62 19.93 0.24
C LEU A 149 -20.86 20.83 0.40
N GLU A 150 -21.25 21.54 -0.66
CA GLU A 150 -22.44 22.41 -0.64
C GLU A 150 -23.73 21.61 -0.41
N ARG A 151 -23.87 20.44 -1.04
CA ARG A 151 -25.03 19.56 -0.84
C ARG A 151 -25.16 19.05 0.59
N PHE A 152 -24.04 18.70 1.23
CA PHE A 152 -24.04 18.24 2.60
C PHE A 152 -24.31 19.37 3.61
N GLY A 153 -23.83 20.58 3.30
CA GLY A 153 -24.00 21.78 4.10
C GLY A 153 -22.74 22.13 4.90
N VAL A 154 -22.03 23.16 4.45
CA VAL A 154 -20.80 23.68 5.07
C VAL A 154 -21.05 24.14 6.51
N GLU A 155 -22.17 24.83 6.74
CA GLU A 155 -22.53 25.36 8.07
C GLU A 155 -22.70 24.24 9.11
N ARG A 156 -23.26 23.09 8.70
CA ARG A 156 -23.39 21.91 9.56
C ARG A 156 -22.01 21.40 9.99
N LEU A 157 -21.07 21.31 9.07
CA LEU A 157 -19.70 20.86 9.34
C LEU A 157 -18.94 21.84 10.23
N GLN A 158 -19.02 23.14 9.93
CA GLN A 158 -18.35 24.18 10.71
C GLN A 158 -18.85 24.19 12.16
N LYS A 159 -20.17 24.12 12.36
CA LYS A 159 -20.77 24.06 13.70
C LYS A 159 -20.38 22.79 14.46
N ALA A 160 -20.35 21.65 13.79
CA ALA A 160 -19.96 20.38 14.42
C ALA A 160 -18.48 20.34 14.82
N CYS A 161 -17.62 21.09 14.12
CA CYS A 161 -16.19 21.16 14.38
C CYS A 161 -15.79 22.40 15.21
N GLU A 162 -16.75 23.22 15.64
CA GLU A 162 -16.49 24.45 16.39
C GLU A 162 -15.81 24.13 17.73
N GLY A 163 -14.63 24.72 17.97
CA GLY A 163 -13.86 24.49 19.19
C GLY A 163 -13.19 23.13 19.30
N ILE A 164 -13.25 22.28 18.26
CA ILE A 164 -12.60 20.97 18.22
C ILE A 164 -11.28 21.08 17.45
N GLN A 165 -10.18 20.65 18.08
CA GLN A 165 -8.92 20.47 17.37
C GLN A 165 -8.98 19.17 16.56
N LEU A 166 -9.18 19.30 15.25
CA LEU A 166 -9.24 18.13 14.36
C LEU A 166 -7.86 17.47 14.23
N PRO A 167 -7.78 16.13 14.28
CA PRO A 167 -6.54 15.41 13.99
C PRO A 167 -6.02 15.72 12.59
N TYR A 168 -4.70 15.80 12.44
CA TYR A 168 -4.09 15.95 11.13
C TYR A 168 -4.14 14.61 10.36
N LEU A 169 -4.76 14.63 9.18
CA LEU A 169 -5.01 13.42 8.40
C LEU A 169 -3.72 12.64 8.10
N GLU A 170 -2.63 13.33 7.78
CA GLU A 170 -1.36 12.67 7.45
C GLU A 170 -0.78 11.92 8.64
N ASN A 171 -0.87 12.49 9.84
CA ASN A 171 -0.43 11.81 11.06
C ASN A 171 -1.29 10.56 11.32
N LEU A 172 -2.58 10.64 11.02
CA LEU A 172 -3.48 9.51 11.17
C LEU A 172 -3.18 8.41 10.15
N LEU A 173 -2.91 8.77 8.89
CA LEU A 173 -2.49 7.82 7.85
C LEU A 173 -1.17 7.14 8.21
N LEU A 174 -0.17 7.90 8.68
CA LEU A 174 1.11 7.35 9.14
C LEU A 174 0.94 6.38 10.31
N LYS A 175 0.05 6.69 11.27
CA LYS A 175 -0.19 5.85 12.44
C LYS A 175 -1.04 4.62 12.14
N ARG A 176 -1.98 4.70 11.20
CA ARG A 176 -3.02 3.67 11.01
C ARG A 176 -2.84 2.82 9.76
N CYS A 177 -2.13 3.31 8.74
CA CYS A 177 -2.02 2.67 7.43
C CYS A 177 -0.58 2.20 7.14
N PRO A 178 -0.28 0.89 7.19
CA PRO A 178 1.05 0.32 6.92
C PRO A 178 1.71 0.81 5.64
N PHE A 179 0.99 0.78 4.52
CA PHE A 179 1.62 1.12 3.24
C PHE A 179 1.81 2.62 3.05
N TYR A 180 0.98 3.45 3.69
CA TYR A 180 1.23 4.88 3.76
C TYR A 180 2.49 5.19 4.56
N PHE A 181 2.66 4.53 5.71
CA PHE A 181 3.87 4.60 6.51
C PHE A 181 5.11 4.16 5.73
N ILE A 182 5.09 2.96 5.12
CA ILE A 182 6.24 2.42 4.37
C ILE A 182 6.60 3.32 3.19
N LYS A 183 5.61 3.79 2.43
CA LYS A 183 5.81 4.75 1.34
C LYS A 183 6.52 6.01 1.85
N THR A 184 6.02 6.59 2.93
CA THR A 184 6.58 7.82 3.48
C THR A 184 8.01 7.59 3.96
N PHE A 185 8.28 6.49 4.66
CA PHE A 185 9.61 6.08 5.11
C PHE A 185 10.62 5.99 3.95
N ILE A 186 10.21 5.43 2.81
CA ILE A 186 11.03 5.38 1.59
C ILE A 186 11.28 6.79 1.03
N GLN A 187 10.23 7.61 0.96
CA GLN A 187 10.29 8.93 0.31
C GLN A 187 11.17 9.94 1.05
N ILE A 188 11.19 9.90 2.39
CA ILE A 188 12.01 10.81 3.20
C ILE A 188 13.47 10.33 3.36
N GLY A 189 13.78 9.11 2.88
CA GLY A 189 15.12 8.55 2.98
C GLY A 189 16.14 9.27 2.06
N PRO A 190 17.40 9.50 2.52
CA PRO A 190 18.44 10.12 1.70
C PRO A 190 18.77 9.32 0.42
N ARG A 191 18.62 9.93 -0.75
CA ARG A 191 18.82 9.23 -2.04
C ARG A 191 20.26 8.77 -2.29
N GLU A 192 21.24 9.36 -1.60
CA GLU A 192 22.66 9.03 -1.73
C GLU A 192 22.98 7.54 -1.50
N PHE A 193 22.24 6.88 -0.61
CA PHE A 193 22.46 5.46 -0.27
C PHE A 193 21.99 4.49 -1.36
N PRO A 194 20.72 4.51 -1.81
CA PRO A 194 20.28 3.69 -2.92
C PRO A 194 21.05 3.96 -4.22
N GLU A 195 21.38 5.23 -4.50
CA GLU A 195 22.15 5.62 -5.69
C GLU A 195 23.56 5.02 -5.68
N ALA A 196 24.24 5.01 -4.52
CA ALA A 196 25.56 4.42 -4.36
C ALA A 196 25.58 2.90 -4.63
N GLU A 197 24.46 2.22 -4.42
CA GLU A 197 24.30 0.79 -4.69
C GLU A 197 23.67 0.49 -6.05
N ASN A 198 23.30 1.51 -6.83
CA ASN A 198 22.53 1.37 -8.06
C ASN A 198 21.22 0.57 -7.85
N MET A 199 20.49 0.92 -6.79
CA MET A 199 19.23 0.28 -6.41
C MET A 199 18.08 1.28 -6.40
N ASP A 200 16.87 0.78 -6.69
CA ASP A 200 15.66 1.57 -6.48
C ASP A 200 15.46 1.83 -4.98
N PRO A 201 15.04 3.04 -4.58
CA PRO A 201 14.89 3.43 -3.17
C PRO A 201 13.92 2.55 -2.38
N GLU A 202 12.83 2.09 -2.99
CA GLU A 202 11.90 1.14 -2.39
C GLU A 202 12.52 -0.25 -2.15
N VAL A 203 13.55 -0.63 -2.92
CA VAL A 203 14.28 -1.88 -2.71
C VAL A 203 15.31 -1.68 -1.61
N TYR A 204 16.07 -0.59 -1.66
CA TYR A 204 17.15 -0.31 -0.73
C TYR A 204 16.63 -0.18 0.71
N TRP A 205 15.64 0.69 0.94
CA TRP A 205 15.19 1.01 2.30
C TRP A 205 14.44 -0.12 3.01
N LEU A 206 13.95 -1.09 2.25
CA LEU A 206 13.27 -2.28 2.78
C LEU A 206 14.19 -3.50 2.79
N SER A 207 15.44 -3.34 2.34
CA SER A 207 16.45 -4.38 2.42
C SER A 207 16.96 -4.58 3.84
N ARG A 208 17.68 -5.69 4.01
CA ARG A 208 18.44 -5.96 5.22
C ARG A 208 19.41 -4.82 5.54
N THR A 209 19.50 -4.49 6.83
CA THR A 209 20.33 -3.39 7.33
C THR A 209 21.80 -3.58 6.96
N GLY A 210 22.41 -2.49 6.50
CA GLY A 210 23.80 -2.46 6.01
C GLY A 210 24.06 -3.36 4.80
N LEU A 211 23.01 -3.91 4.18
CA LEU A 211 23.07 -4.91 3.13
C LEU A 211 23.92 -6.13 3.55
N THR A 212 23.88 -6.48 4.83
CA THR A 212 24.67 -7.57 5.42
C THR A 212 24.04 -8.94 5.22
N HIS A 213 24.53 -9.98 5.88
CA HIS A 213 23.91 -11.32 5.90
C HIS A 213 22.80 -11.45 6.95
N CYS A 214 22.65 -10.46 7.85
CA CYS A 214 21.53 -10.38 8.76
C CYS A 214 20.24 -10.15 7.96
N LEU A 215 19.13 -10.76 8.33
CA LEU A 215 17.85 -10.60 7.62
C LEU A 215 17.03 -9.41 8.14
N ASP A 216 17.51 -8.75 9.19
CA ASP A 216 16.78 -7.69 9.87
C ASP A 216 16.75 -6.43 9.01
N THR A 217 15.57 -5.83 8.89
CA THR A 217 15.34 -4.56 8.20
C THR A 217 15.30 -3.42 9.21
N ALA A 218 15.03 -2.19 8.75
CA ALA A 218 14.76 -1.06 9.63
C ALA A 218 13.53 -1.29 10.55
N PHE A 219 12.63 -2.23 10.21
CA PHE A 219 11.41 -2.51 10.95
C PHE A 219 11.57 -3.72 11.87
N HIS A 220 12.48 -3.59 12.84
CA HIS A 220 12.70 -4.60 13.86
C HIS A 220 12.39 -4.03 15.25
N HIS A 221 11.87 -4.85 16.15
CA HIS A 221 11.38 -4.39 17.46
C HIS A 221 12.49 -3.77 18.34
N TYR A 222 13.76 -4.18 18.19
CA TYR A 222 14.87 -3.55 18.90
C TYR A 222 15.21 -2.17 18.34
N ILE A 223 14.93 -1.90 17.05
CA ILE A 223 15.08 -0.58 16.43
C ILE A 223 13.98 0.35 16.92
N TRP A 224 12.76 -0.17 17.06
CA TRP A 224 11.66 0.57 17.70
C TRP A 224 11.97 0.93 19.15
N MET A 225 12.53 0.00 19.95
CA MET A 225 12.95 0.32 21.32
C MET A 225 14.07 1.37 21.33
N PHE A 226 15.01 1.26 20.39
CA PHE A 226 16.09 2.22 20.23
C PHE A 226 15.60 3.62 19.88
N SER A 227 14.65 3.75 18.95
CA SER A 227 14.09 5.06 18.57
C SER A 227 13.44 5.81 19.74
N LYS A 228 12.96 5.08 20.76
CA LYS A 228 12.38 5.64 21.99
C LYS A 228 13.41 6.13 23.01
N VAL A 229 14.67 5.70 22.89
CA VAL A 229 15.70 5.87 23.92
C VAL A 229 16.82 6.80 23.47
N VAL A 230 17.15 6.80 22.18
CA VAL A 230 18.27 7.58 21.66
C VAL A 230 17.88 9.05 21.44
N SER A 231 18.80 9.96 21.73
CA SER A 231 18.66 11.36 21.32
C SER A 231 19.14 11.59 19.89
N LYS A 232 18.67 12.67 19.25
CA LYS A 232 19.13 13.05 17.90
C LYS A 232 20.66 13.16 17.81
N PHE A 233 21.27 13.82 18.79
CA PHE A 233 22.72 14.03 18.85
C PHE A 233 23.48 12.70 18.91
N GLU A 234 23.06 11.78 19.78
CA GLU A 234 23.70 10.46 19.88
C GLU A 234 23.54 9.67 18.58
N TYR A 235 22.34 9.68 17.98
CA TYR A 235 22.11 8.97 16.73
C TYR A 235 22.96 9.51 15.58
N GLU A 236 23.02 10.83 15.41
CA GLU A 236 23.86 11.47 14.39
C GLU A 236 25.35 11.20 14.62
N THR A 237 25.78 11.13 15.89
CA THR A 237 27.15 10.76 16.25
C THR A 237 27.46 9.31 15.86
N LEU A 238 26.56 8.37 16.17
CA LEU A 238 26.69 6.96 15.77
C LEU A 238 26.71 6.81 14.24
N LEU A 239 25.85 7.53 13.52
CA LEU A 239 25.86 7.57 12.05
C LEU A 239 27.21 8.07 11.52
N SER A 240 27.79 9.11 12.12
CA SER A 240 29.10 9.64 11.74
C SER A 240 30.22 8.61 11.94
N HIS A 241 30.29 7.96 13.11
CA HIS A 241 31.28 6.90 13.38
C HIS A 241 31.12 5.71 12.42
N ALA A 242 29.89 5.30 12.15
CA ALA A 242 29.61 4.26 11.17
C ALA A 242 30.10 4.69 9.78
N ARG A 243 29.75 5.89 9.28
CA ARG A 243 30.17 6.37 7.96
C ARG A 243 31.69 6.46 7.82
N ASN A 244 32.39 6.96 8.85
CA ASN A 244 33.83 7.20 8.84
C ASN A 244 34.69 5.97 9.19
N ASN A 245 34.08 4.82 9.45
CA ASN A 245 34.75 3.60 9.87
C ASN A 245 35.56 3.73 11.18
N THR A 246 35.03 4.49 12.15
CA THR A 246 35.59 4.71 13.48
C THR A 246 34.65 4.19 14.57
N TRP A 247 34.02 3.04 14.32
CA TRP A 247 32.95 2.50 15.19
C TRP A 247 33.43 2.15 16.62
N ASP A 248 34.69 1.79 16.78
CA ASP A 248 35.33 1.50 18.06
C ASP A 248 35.35 2.70 19.01
N GLU A 249 35.43 3.92 18.46
CA GLU A 249 35.38 5.16 19.23
C GLU A 249 33.99 5.42 19.86
N ALA A 250 32.93 4.78 19.35
CA ALA A 250 31.57 4.92 19.87
C ALA A 250 31.26 4.01 21.07
N SER A 251 32.21 3.17 21.51
CA SER A 251 32.01 2.15 22.54
C SER A 251 31.37 2.65 23.85
N ALA A 252 31.83 3.77 24.38
CA ALA A 252 31.26 4.35 25.61
C ALA A 252 29.79 4.73 25.44
N MET A 253 29.45 5.38 24.33
CA MET A 253 28.07 5.77 23.99
C MET A 253 27.18 4.54 23.78
N LEU A 254 27.70 3.49 23.16
CA LEU A 254 26.96 2.24 22.94
C LEU A 254 26.56 1.58 24.26
N GLU A 255 27.42 1.59 25.28
CA GLU A 255 27.12 1.02 26.59
C GLU A 255 26.13 1.89 27.41
N GLU A 256 26.16 3.21 27.25
CA GLU A 256 25.14 4.09 27.81
C GLU A 256 23.76 3.84 27.16
N VAL A 257 23.72 3.74 25.83
CA VAL A 257 22.51 3.39 25.08
C VAL A 257 22.00 2.01 25.51
N ARG A 258 22.89 1.01 25.63
CA ARG A 258 22.53 -0.34 26.10
C ARG A 258 21.86 -0.29 27.46
N THR A 259 22.43 0.45 28.41
CA THR A 259 21.89 0.58 29.76
C THR A 259 20.47 1.15 29.74
N ARG A 260 20.24 2.20 28.94
CA ARG A 260 18.90 2.79 28.81
C ARG A 260 17.91 1.90 28.06
N LEU A 261 18.36 1.12 27.07
CA LEU A 261 17.55 0.10 26.40
C LEU A 261 17.08 -0.96 27.41
N ILE A 262 17.99 -1.48 28.23
CA ILE A 262 17.68 -2.46 29.27
C ILE A 262 16.67 -1.89 30.27
N ASP A 263 16.89 -0.67 30.78
CA ASP A 263 15.95 -0.01 31.68
C ASP A 263 14.55 0.17 31.04
N ARG A 264 14.51 0.58 29.76
CA ARG A 264 13.24 0.78 29.05
C ARG A 264 12.45 -0.52 28.88
N THR A 265 13.10 -1.67 28.67
CA THR A 265 12.39 -2.96 28.54
C THR A 265 11.55 -3.33 29.76
N GLN A 266 11.92 -2.85 30.95
CA GLN A 266 11.19 -3.11 32.19
C GLN A 266 9.87 -2.34 32.26
N ASN A 267 9.80 -1.19 31.57
CA ASN A 267 8.70 -0.23 31.69
C ASN A 267 7.75 -0.26 30.48
N GLU A 268 8.14 -0.83 29.35
CA GLU A 268 7.36 -0.81 28.10
C GLU A 268 6.45 -2.03 27.92
N ASN A 269 5.23 -1.83 27.44
CA ASN A 269 4.36 -2.95 27.07
C ASN A 269 4.71 -3.48 25.67
N VAL A 270 5.47 -4.56 25.62
CA VAL A 270 5.99 -5.18 24.40
C VAL A 270 5.40 -6.56 24.13
N GLU A 271 4.43 -7.01 24.93
CA GLU A 271 3.85 -8.35 24.85
C GLU A 271 2.93 -8.49 23.64
N HIS A 272 3.49 -8.85 22.49
CA HIS A 272 2.75 -9.06 21.25
C HIS A 272 3.32 -10.21 20.44
N PHE A 273 2.43 -11.04 19.90
CA PHE A 273 2.76 -12.24 19.13
C PHE A 273 3.63 -13.22 19.94
N HIS A 274 4.92 -13.34 19.60
CA HIS A 274 5.90 -14.20 20.28
C HIS A 274 7.04 -13.40 20.93
N ILE A 275 6.99 -12.07 20.87
CA ILE A 275 7.99 -11.20 21.47
C ILE A 275 7.48 -10.78 22.84
N ASP A 276 8.29 -11.03 23.86
CA ASP A 276 8.02 -10.61 25.22
C ASP A 276 9.19 -9.77 25.78
N ARG A 277 8.96 -9.24 26.98
CA ARG A 277 9.96 -8.43 27.70
C ARG A 277 11.24 -9.21 27.99
N VAL A 278 11.13 -10.50 28.28
CA VAL A 278 12.25 -11.36 28.68
C VAL A 278 13.19 -11.57 27.50
N TRP A 279 12.63 -11.83 26.32
CA TRP A 279 13.36 -11.98 25.08
C TRP A 279 14.11 -10.68 24.73
N LEU A 280 13.43 -9.53 24.79
CA LEU A 280 14.04 -8.22 24.52
C LEU A 280 15.16 -7.89 25.50
N PHE A 281 14.92 -8.11 26.80
CA PHE A 281 15.93 -7.93 27.84
C PHE A 281 17.17 -8.80 27.57
N SER A 282 16.96 -10.07 27.20
CA SER A 282 18.04 -11.00 26.83
C SER A 282 18.83 -10.48 25.62
N CYS A 283 18.14 -9.98 24.59
CA CYS A 283 18.76 -9.36 23.42
C CYS A 283 19.70 -8.22 23.78
N PHE A 284 19.28 -7.31 24.65
CA PHE A 284 20.13 -6.17 25.06
C PHE A 284 21.20 -6.53 26.08
N SER A 285 20.97 -7.54 26.92
CA SER A 285 21.89 -7.91 28.00
C SER A 285 23.00 -8.86 27.56
N HIS A 286 22.73 -9.75 26.61
CA HIS A 286 23.63 -10.85 26.29
C HIS A 286 24.22 -10.80 24.87
N PHE A 287 23.62 -10.04 23.96
CA PHE A 287 24.09 -9.96 22.57
C PHE A 287 24.80 -8.63 22.29
N SER A 288 25.69 -8.65 21.29
CA SER A 288 26.37 -7.44 20.83
C SER A 288 25.37 -6.50 20.12
N LEU A 289 25.60 -5.18 20.23
CA LEU A 289 24.82 -4.17 19.49
C LEU A 289 25.31 -4.03 18.04
N GLU A 290 25.79 -5.10 17.42
CA GLU A 290 26.25 -5.09 16.01
C GLU A 290 25.14 -4.70 15.04
N TRP A 291 23.89 -5.03 15.36
CA TRP A 291 22.73 -4.59 14.58
C TRP A 291 22.67 -3.06 14.46
N LEU A 292 23.14 -2.32 15.47
CA LEU A 292 23.12 -0.85 15.46
C LEU A 292 24.17 -0.30 14.49
N LEU A 293 25.34 -0.96 14.38
CA LEU A 293 26.31 -0.66 13.34
C LEU A 293 25.71 -0.91 11.95
N TYR A 294 25.04 -2.05 11.74
CA TYR A 294 24.41 -2.37 10.45
C TYR A 294 23.31 -1.37 10.10
N PHE A 295 22.50 -0.99 11.08
CA PHE A 295 21.47 0.03 10.95
C PHE A 295 22.06 1.41 10.59
N CYS A 296 23.11 1.85 11.29
CA CYS A 296 23.79 3.11 10.99
C CYS A 296 24.48 3.08 9.62
N LYS A 297 25.06 1.95 9.23
CA LYS A 297 25.64 1.74 7.89
C LYS A 297 24.60 1.69 6.78
N HIS A 298 23.36 1.32 7.10
CA HIS A 298 22.24 1.40 6.18
C HIS A 298 21.84 2.84 5.87
N GLY A 299 22.25 3.81 6.69
CA GLY A 299 22.04 5.23 6.40
C GLY A 299 20.64 5.75 6.69
N VAL A 300 19.86 5.03 7.52
CA VAL A 300 18.54 5.51 7.97
C VAL A 300 18.72 6.88 8.62
N SER A 301 17.91 7.86 8.21
CA SER A 301 17.97 9.22 8.73
C SER A 301 17.26 9.34 10.07
N TRP A 302 17.52 10.44 10.81
CA TRP A 302 16.79 10.74 12.05
C TRP A 302 15.29 10.82 11.80
N ASP A 303 14.85 11.47 10.73
CA ASP A 303 13.42 11.62 10.41
C ASP A 303 12.77 10.26 10.12
N GLN A 304 13.48 9.35 9.45
CA GLN A 304 13.03 7.96 9.27
C GLN A 304 12.94 7.20 10.60
N LEU A 305 13.92 7.37 11.50
CA LEU A 305 13.88 6.77 12.83
C LEU A 305 12.69 7.28 13.67
N GLN A 306 12.38 8.57 13.56
CA GLN A 306 11.25 9.20 14.22
C GLN A 306 9.89 8.72 13.69
N LEU A 307 9.79 8.33 12.41
CA LEU A 307 8.60 7.64 11.92
C LEU A 307 8.41 6.29 12.63
N ILE A 308 9.47 5.49 12.76
CA ILE A 308 9.39 4.18 13.46
C ILE A 308 8.95 4.39 14.91
N GLU A 309 9.45 5.44 15.57
CA GLU A 309 9.06 5.79 16.94
C GLU A 309 7.54 5.99 17.10
N GLN A 310 6.85 6.51 16.10
CA GLN A 310 5.42 6.80 16.18
C GLN A 310 4.51 5.57 16.08
N LEU A 311 5.06 4.42 15.65
CA LEU A 311 4.32 3.17 15.54
C LEU A 311 4.10 2.50 16.90
N GLU A 312 3.06 1.69 16.99
CA GLU A 312 2.88 0.77 18.10
C GLU A 312 3.84 -0.41 17.95
N CYS A 313 4.31 -0.96 19.08
CA CYS A 313 5.27 -2.07 19.07
C CYS A 313 4.77 -3.26 18.23
N ARG A 314 3.46 -3.57 18.32
CA ARG A 314 2.82 -4.64 17.54
C ARG A 314 2.92 -4.45 16.03
N ASP A 315 2.85 -3.21 15.54
CA ASP A 315 2.87 -2.93 14.11
C ASP A 315 4.29 -3.18 13.55
N VAL A 316 5.31 -2.76 14.29
CA VAL A 316 6.72 -3.04 13.95
C VAL A 316 7.01 -4.53 14.04
N ILE A 317 6.50 -5.23 15.06
CA ILE A 317 6.66 -6.68 15.18
C ILE A 317 6.00 -7.40 13.99
N LEU A 318 4.81 -6.96 13.55
CA LEU A 318 4.16 -7.53 12.37
C LEU A 318 5.05 -7.40 11.13
N LEU A 319 5.63 -6.21 10.87
CA LEU A 319 6.55 -6.01 9.75
C LEU A 319 7.80 -6.91 9.86
N SER A 320 8.34 -7.03 11.06
CA SER A 320 9.51 -7.88 11.35
C SER A 320 9.22 -9.36 11.05
N ILE A 321 8.09 -9.88 11.56
CA ILE A 321 7.66 -11.27 11.32
C ILE A 321 7.35 -11.48 9.84
N PHE A 322 6.65 -10.53 9.21
CA PHE A 322 6.33 -10.58 7.79
C PHE A 322 7.59 -10.68 6.95
N ASN A 323 8.60 -9.83 7.20
CA ASN A 323 9.86 -9.89 6.49
C ASN A 323 10.62 -11.20 6.74
N GLY A 324 10.73 -11.62 8.01
CA GLY A 324 11.52 -12.79 8.40
C GLY A 324 10.96 -14.14 7.94
N ALA A 325 9.68 -14.21 7.60
CA ALA A 325 9.05 -15.45 7.15
C ALA A 325 9.70 -15.97 5.84
N ASN A 326 9.84 -17.29 5.72
CA ASN A 326 10.29 -17.99 4.50
C ASN A 326 11.65 -17.53 3.91
N GLY A 327 12.56 -17.00 4.73
CA GLY A 327 13.93 -16.70 4.32
C GLY A 327 14.25 -15.22 4.05
N GLY A 328 13.34 -14.30 4.35
CA GLY A 328 13.58 -12.86 4.23
C GLY A 328 12.93 -12.22 2.99
N ALA A 329 13.04 -10.90 2.88
CA ALA A 329 12.70 -10.09 1.70
C ALA A 329 11.22 -9.97 1.32
N ASN A 330 10.28 -10.55 2.09
CA ASN A 330 8.85 -10.45 1.79
C ASN A 330 8.36 -9.00 1.72
N LEU A 331 8.92 -8.08 2.53
CA LEU A 331 8.56 -6.65 2.46
C LEU A 331 8.92 -6.03 1.12
N ILE A 332 10.09 -6.37 0.57
CA ILE A 332 10.56 -5.88 -0.72
C ILE A 332 9.67 -6.43 -1.83
N GLU A 333 9.43 -7.75 -1.83
CA GLU A 333 8.56 -8.40 -2.82
C GLU A 333 7.15 -7.80 -2.81
N LEU A 334 6.62 -7.54 -1.61
CA LEU A 334 5.29 -6.95 -1.44
C LEU A 334 5.28 -5.54 -2.01
N ILE A 335 6.22 -4.70 -1.60
CA ILE A 335 6.27 -3.30 -2.04
C ILE A 335 6.49 -3.21 -3.54
N LEU A 336 7.36 -4.00 -4.16
CA LEU A 336 7.51 -3.99 -5.61
C LEU A 336 6.19 -4.28 -6.33
N SER A 337 5.37 -5.17 -5.76
CA SER A 337 4.05 -5.53 -6.30
C SER A 337 2.98 -4.46 -6.07
N ILE A 338 3.09 -3.64 -5.02
CA ILE A 338 2.05 -2.67 -4.63
C ILE A 338 2.43 -1.19 -4.77
N TYR A 339 3.70 -0.86 -5.02
CA TYR A 339 4.19 0.52 -5.01
C TYR A 339 3.39 1.43 -5.96
N PRO A 340 3.06 1.03 -7.21
CA PRO A 340 2.23 1.86 -8.10
C PRO A 340 0.82 2.13 -7.55
N HIS A 341 0.30 1.25 -6.69
CA HIS A 341 -1.05 1.33 -6.14
C HIS A 341 -1.17 2.20 -4.88
N ILE A 342 -0.04 2.58 -4.27
CA ILE A 342 0.00 3.39 -3.05
C ILE A 342 0.46 4.85 -3.31
N GLN A 343 0.76 5.17 -4.56
CA GLN A 343 1.12 6.52 -5.02
C GLN A 343 -0.14 7.24 -5.54
N GLU A 344 -0.63 8.25 -4.80
CA GLU A 344 -1.86 8.99 -5.15
C GLU A 344 -1.80 9.72 -6.51
N ASP A 345 -0.59 10.03 -6.98
CA ASP A 345 -0.29 10.66 -8.27
C ASP A 345 -0.14 9.67 -9.42
N HIS A 346 -0.12 8.37 -9.13
CA HIS A 346 0.02 7.31 -10.14
C HIS A 346 -1.36 6.87 -10.66
N ASN A 347 -1.43 6.57 -11.96
CA ASN A 347 -2.68 6.14 -12.63
C ASN A 347 -3.27 4.83 -12.08
N GLU A 348 -2.45 4.04 -11.39
CA GLU A 348 -2.85 2.76 -10.80
C GLU A 348 -3.17 2.87 -9.30
N PHE A 349 -3.26 4.08 -8.74
CA PHE A 349 -3.62 4.29 -7.35
C PHE A 349 -4.89 3.51 -6.96
N ASP A 350 -4.79 2.77 -5.86
CA ASP A 350 -5.91 1.99 -5.33
C ASP A 350 -6.04 2.23 -3.82
N ALA A 351 -7.07 2.99 -3.45
CA ALA A 351 -7.38 3.30 -2.07
C ALA A 351 -7.67 2.04 -1.22
N SER A 352 -8.14 0.94 -1.82
CA SER A 352 -8.38 -0.31 -1.10
C SER A 352 -7.10 -1.01 -0.63
N ILE A 353 -5.97 -0.72 -1.30
CA ILE A 353 -4.62 -1.13 -0.92
C ILE A 353 -3.99 -0.05 -0.04
N ALA A 354 -3.91 1.20 -0.54
CA ALA A 354 -3.19 2.28 0.13
C ALA A 354 -3.70 2.58 1.55
N LEU A 355 -5.02 2.41 1.77
CA LEU A 355 -5.69 2.64 3.05
C LEU A 355 -6.02 1.35 3.81
N LEU A 356 -5.32 0.24 3.51
CA LEU A 356 -5.29 -0.90 4.42
C LEU A 356 -4.86 -0.41 5.80
N THR A 357 -5.55 -0.83 6.87
CA THR A 357 -5.16 -0.48 8.24
C THR A 357 -4.31 -1.57 8.89
N TRP A 358 -3.53 -1.21 9.91
CA TRP A 358 -2.81 -2.17 10.75
C TRP A 358 -3.76 -3.20 11.37
N GLU A 359 -4.90 -2.77 11.89
CA GLU A 359 -5.91 -3.65 12.49
C GLU A 359 -6.42 -4.70 11.50
N GLU A 360 -6.71 -4.31 10.26
CA GLU A 360 -7.13 -5.25 9.21
C GLU A 360 -6.03 -6.26 8.87
N TRP A 361 -4.77 -5.82 8.79
CA TRP A 361 -3.65 -6.71 8.47
C TRP A 361 -3.32 -7.67 9.61
N ILE A 362 -3.32 -7.18 10.85
CA ILE A 362 -3.10 -8.00 12.06
C ILE A 362 -4.21 -9.03 12.23
N ASP A 363 -5.48 -8.63 12.12
CA ASP A 363 -6.61 -9.55 12.22
C ASP A 363 -6.56 -10.64 11.13
N HIS A 364 -6.18 -10.27 9.90
CA HIS A 364 -5.98 -11.25 8.83
C HIS A 364 -4.84 -12.23 9.13
N TYR A 365 -3.70 -11.75 9.64
CA TYR A 365 -2.58 -12.60 10.05
C TYR A 365 -2.98 -13.55 11.18
N GLU A 366 -3.58 -13.03 12.26
CA GLU A 366 -3.96 -13.79 13.44
C GLU A 366 -4.96 -14.91 13.13
N LYS A 367 -5.92 -14.67 12.22
CA LYS A 367 -6.92 -15.66 11.80
C LYS A 367 -6.37 -16.88 11.09
N HIS A 368 -5.18 -16.77 10.50
CA HIS A 368 -4.69 -17.77 9.56
C HIS A 368 -3.25 -18.24 9.84
N LYS A 369 -2.56 -17.65 10.83
CA LYS A 369 -1.18 -18.02 11.19
C LYS A 369 -1.01 -19.49 11.60
N GLU A 370 -2.09 -20.16 12.00
CA GLU A 370 -2.11 -21.57 12.40
C GLU A 370 -2.41 -22.54 11.23
N ASP A 371 -2.68 -22.03 10.02
CA ASP A 371 -2.91 -22.88 8.85
C ASP A 371 -1.64 -23.67 8.49
N SER A 372 -1.78 -24.97 8.24
CA SER A 372 -0.64 -25.86 7.93
C SER A 372 0.15 -25.48 6.67
N ASP A 373 -0.49 -24.77 5.74
CA ASP A 373 0.11 -24.28 4.49
C ASP A 373 0.36 -22.76 4.52
N TRP A 374 0.40 -22.14 5.71
CA TRP A 374 0.52 -20.69 5.84
C TRP A 374 1.85 -20.17 5.28
N ARG A 375 1.75 -19.45 4.16
CA ARG A 375 2.83 -18.58 3.65
C ARG A 375 2.38 -17.14 3.79
N PHE A 376 2.98 -16.43 4.74
CA PHE A 376 2.55 -15.09 5.12
C PHE A 376 2.52 -14.12 3.92
N TYR A 377 3.53 -14.17 3.05
CA TYR A 377 3.54 -13.42 1.79
C TYR A 377 2.35 -13.75 0.89
N ASP A 378 2.19 -15.02 0.49
CA ASP A 378 1.16 -15.45 -0.45
C ASP A 378 -0.26 -15.11 0.06
N ARG A 379 -0.45 -15.20 1.37
CA ARG A 379 -1.72 -14.90 2.03
C ARG A 379 -2.00 -13.42 2.16
N THR A 380 -0.96 -12.60 2.34
CA THR A 380 -1.09 -11.14 2.25
C THR A 380 -1.44 -10.73 0.83
N ILE A 381 -0.80 -11.31 -0.19
CA ILE A 381 -1.15 -11.06 -1.60
C ILE A 381 -2.60 -11.50 -1.91
N SER A 382 -3.03 -12.69 -1.43
CA SER A 382 -4.44 -13.13 -1.59
C SER A 382 -5.41 -12.12 -0.98
N PHE A 383 -5.12 -11.66 0.23
CA PHE A 383 -5.95 -10.67 0.92
C PHE A 383 -6.04 -9.35 0.15
N LEU A 384 -4.92 -8.84 -0.37
CA LEU A 384 -4.92 -7.62 -1.19
C LEU A 384 -5.66 -7.81 -2.52
N ASN A 385 -5.52 -8.97 -3.16
CA ASN A 385 -6.24 -9.31 -4.38
C ASN A 385 -7.76 -9.37 -4.15
N GLU A 386 -8.21 -9.93 -3.03
CA GLU A 386 -9.61 -9.98 -2.64
C GLU A 386 -10.19 -8.57 -2.43
N ARG A 387 -9.43 -7.69 -1.76
CA ARG A 387 -9.83 -6.29 -1.54
C ARG A 387 -9.95 -5.51 -2.84
N ARG A 388 -8.96 -5.64 -3.73
CA ARG A 388 -8.90 -4.98 -5.03
C ARG A 388 -9.92 -5.55 -6.02
N GLY A 389 -10.14 -6.86 -5.99
CA GLY A 389 -10.94 -7.60 -6.96
C GLY A 389 -10.19 -7.95 -8.25
N GLU A 390 -8.88 -7.68 -8.29
CA GLU A 390 -7.98 -7.98 -9.40
C GLU A 390 -6.64 -8.45 -8.83
N SER A 391 -5.98 -9.38 -9.53
CA SER A 391 -4.70 -9.94 -9.11
C SER A 391 -3.56 -8.93 -9.27
N LEU A 392 -2.77 -8.79 -8.20
CA LEU A 392 -1.48 -8.11 -8.20
C LEU A 392 -0.46 -8.95 -8.97
N ILE A 393 0.37 -8.26 -9.75
CA ILE A 393 1.45 -8.89 -10.50
C ILE A 393 2.65 -8.99 -9.56
N ARG A 394 3.08 -10.22 -9.27
CA ARG A 394 4.34 -10.45 -8.57
C ARG A 394 5.50 -9.98 -9.44
N LYS A 395 6.35 -9.12 -8.90
CA LYS A 395 7.59 -8.70 -9.55
C LYS A 395 8.75 -9.58 -9.08
N GLU A 396 9.71 -9.79 -9.97
CA GLU A 396 10.94 -10.47 -9.62
C GLU A 396 11.78 -9.60 -8.68
N LEU A 397 12.34 -10.22 -7.65
CA LEU A 397 13.21 -9.53 -6.72
C LEU A 397 14.54 -9.21 -7.43
N PRO A 398 14.99 -7.95 -7.44
CA PRO A 398 16.30 -7.61 -7.98
C PRO A 398 17.41 -8.24 -7.14
N HIS A 399 18.61 -8.35 -7.73
CA HIS A 399 19.77 -8.78 -6.97
C HIS A 399 20.12 -7.74 -5.90
N ILE A 400 20.18 -8.18 -4.64
CA ILE A 400 20.57 -7.35 -3.50
C ILE A 400 21.97 -7.76 -3.07
N PRO A 401 22.98 -6.87 -3.16
CA PRO A 401 24.36 -7.20 -2.82
C PRO A 401 24.50 -7.56 -1.34
N ILE A 402 25.43 -8.46 -1.02
CA ILE A 402 25.72 -8.89 0.35
C ILE A 402 27.09 -8.35 0.75
N TYR A 403 27.14 -7.69 1.91
CA TYR A 403 28.36 -7.14 2.45
C TYR A 403 28.76 -7.82 3.76
N SER A 404 30.08 -7.94 3.96
CA SER A 404 30.69 -8.16 5.25
C SER A 404 31.00 -6.80 5.87
N ILE A 405 30.68 -6.61 7.14
CA ILE A 405 31.04 -5.40 7.88
C ILE A 405 31.96 -5.80 9.02
N ASN A 406 33.14 -5.18 9.08
CA ASN A 406 34.06 -5.34 10.19
C ASN A 406 33.40 -4.76 11.46
N ARG A 407 33.25 -5.58 12.50
CA ARG A 407 32.49 -5.22 13.71
C ARG A 407 33.21 -4.18 14.58
N THR A 408 34.53 -4.06 14.43
CA THR A 408 35.35 -3.12 15.20
C THR A 408 35.39 -1.77 14.51
N THR A 409 35.70 -1.74 13.21
CA THR A 409 35.88 -0.48 12.49
C THR A 409 34.62 -0.02 11.77
N GLY A 410 33.73 -0.94 11.39
CA GLY A 410 32.63 -0.66 10.47
C GLY A 410 33.03 -0.75 9.00
N MET A 411 34.27 -1.09 8.66
CA MET A 411 34.67 -1.20 7.25
C MET A 411 33.82 -2.23 6.50
N ARG A 412 33.28 -1.82 5.35
CA ARG A 412 32.37 -2.62 4.53
C ARG A 412 33.12 -3.24 3.34
N ILE A 413 32.94 -4.55 3.13
CA ILE A 413 33.58 -5.34 2.07
C ILE A 413 32.49 -6.12 1.34
N LEU A 414 32.42 -5.98 0.01
CA LEU A 414 31.49 -6.75 -0.83
C LEU A 414 31.89 -8.24 -0.80
N LYS A 415 30.91 -9.13 -0.61
CA LYS A 415 31.14 -10.59 -0.61
C LYS A 415 30.94 -11.22 -1.98
#